data_AF-A0A918PWU8-F1
#
_entry.id   AF-A0A918PWU8-F1
#
_cell.length_a   1.000
_cell.length_b   1.000
_cell.length_c   1.000
_cell.angle_alpha   90.00
_cell.angle_beta   90.00
_cell.angle_gamma   90.00
#
_symmetry.space_group_name_H-M   'P 1'
#
loop_
_entity.id
_entity.type
_entity.pdbx_description
1 polymer ?
#
loop_
_entity_poly.entity_id
_entity_poly.type
_entity_poly.pdbx_seq_one_letter_code
_entity_poly.pdbx_strand_id
1 'polypeptide(L)'
;MNPDYLPPLGACLRKLGEYATRHDVNDSTLAEISADLDQARALVAGARGQQRANRCTRHPGSPVDPSATNGCLFCGNQQRRPAAEIPSDLTPAEVLAYLDEHGHQAAVDRYGGRALARALSISQHPSNTRLIRQADEPDHRDEGETTP
;
A
#
# COMPACT_ATOMS: atom_id res chain seq x y z
N MET A 1 -6.11 19.21 -12.20
CA MET A 1 -6.12 20.28 -11.18
C MET A 1 -6.74 19.72 -9.91
N ASN A 2 -6.13 19.91 -8.74
CA ASN A 2 -6.70 19.52 -7.45
C ASN A 2 -7.41 20.73 -6.80
N PRO A 3 -8.74 20.69 -6.60
CA PRO A 3 -9.51 21.81 -6.03
C PRO A 3 -9.22 22.09 -4.55
N ASP A 4 -8.64 21.13 -3.81
CA ASP A 4 -8.33 21.28 -2.37
C ASP A 4 -7.32 22.40 -2.11
N TYR A 5 -6.53 22.77 -3.12
CA TYR A 5 -5.56 23.86 -3.04
C TYR A 5 -6.20 25.25 -3.24
N LEU A 6 -7.45 25.33 -3.72
CA LEU A 6 -8.09 26.62 -4.02
C LEU A 6 -8.41 27.44 -2.76
N PRO A 7 -8.97 26.86 -1.67
CA PRO A 7 -9.18 27.62 -0.43
C PRO A 7 -7.91 28.21 0.19
N PRO A 8 -6.80 27.44 0.41
CA PRO A 8 -5.57 28.01 0.95
C PRO A 8 -4.89 28.99 -0.03
N LEU A 9 -4.98 28.75 -1.35
CA LEU A 9 -4.48 29.71 -2.34
C LEU A 9 -5.23 31.04 -2.25
N GLY A 10 -6.56 31.01 -2.15
CA GLY A 10 -7.36 32.22 -1.97
C GLY A 10 -7.03 32.98 -0.68
N ALA A 11 -6.75 32.29 0.42
CA ALA A 11 -6.31 32.92 1.66
C ALA A 11 -4.95 33.61 1.51
N CYS A 12 -3.99 32.93 0.87
CA CYS A 12 -2.65 33.47 0.63
C CYS A 12 -2.68 34.73 -0.28
N LEU A 13 -3.46 34.70 -1.36
CA LEU A 13 -3.62 35.85 -2.26
C LEU A 13 -4.27 37.05 -1.58
N ARG A 14 -5.26 36.83 -0.68
CA ARG A 14 -5.84 37.92 0.11
C ARG A 14 -4.81 38.59 1.02
N LYS A 15 -4.01 37.78 1.73
CA LYS A 15 -2.91 38.28 2.57
C LYS A 15 -1.92 39.12 1.77
N LEU A 16 -1.55 38.66 0.57
CA LEU A 16 -0.70 39.43 -0.35
C LEU A 16 -1.32 40.80 -0.73
N GLY A 17 -2.64 40.84 -0.93
CA GLY A 17 -3.38 42.07 -1.21
C GLY A 17 -3.33 43.10 -0.07
N GLU A 18 -3.22 42.66 1.19
CA GLU A 18 -3.13 43.55 2.36
C GLU A 18 -1.84 44.39 2.37
N TYR A 19 -0.75 43.90 1.77
CA TYR A 19 0.50 44.66 1.67
C TYR A 19 0.40 45.83 0.68
N ALA A 20 -0.50 45.77 -0.32
CA ALA A 20 -0.62 46.81 -1.34
C ALA A 20 -1.04 48.18 -0.76
N THR A 21 -1.67 48.19 0.41
CA THR A 21 -2.14 49.39 1.11
C THR A 21 -1.23 49.81 2.27
N ARG A 22 -0.13 49.10 2.52
CA ARG A 22 0.80 49.44 3.60
C ARG A 22 1.78 50.53 3.15
N HIS A 23 1.96 51.54 4.00
CA HIS A 23 2.88 52.66 3.75
C HIS A 23 4.26 52.47 4.39
N ASP A 24 4.42 51.47 5.27
CA ASP A 24 5.69 51.13 5.90
C ASP A 24 6.26 49.84 5.31
N VAL A 25 7.06 50.00 4.26
CA VAL A 25 7.78 48.92 3.60
C VAL A 25 9.23 48.98 4.07
N ASN A 26 9.60 48.02 4.91
CA ASN A 26 10.96 47.80 5.37
C ASN A 26 11.42 46.39 4.98
N ASP A 27 12.68 46.05 5.27
CA ASP A 27 13.25 44.75 4.90
C ASP A 27 12.50 43.56 5.51
N SER A 28 11.92 43.71 6.71
CA SER A 28 11.07 42.68 7.32
C SER A 28 9.78 42.49 6.52
N THR A 29 9.11 43.59 6.15
CA THR A 29 7.91 43.54 5.30
C THR A 29 8.22 42.89 3.95
N LEU A 30 9.38 43.18 3.34
CA LEU A 30 9.80 42.56 2.08
C LEU A 30 10.05 41.05 2.23
N ALA A 31 10.66 40.61 3.32
CA ALA A 31 10.87 39.19 3.61
C ALA A 31 9.54 38.44 3.79
N GLU A 32 8.57 39.05 4.46
CA GLU A 32 7.21 38.49 4.61
C GLU A 32 6.49 38.35 3.26
N ILE A 33 6.53 39.40 2.42
CA ILE A 33 5.97 39.37 1.05
C ILE A 33 6.64 38.26 0.23
N SER A 34 7.97 38.13 0.31
CA SER A 34 8.69 37.07 -0.40
C SER A 34 8.22 35.68 0.03
N ALA A 35 8.09 35.44 1.33
CA ALA A 35 7.63 34.15 1.85
C ALA A 35 6.18 33.83 1.40
N ASP A 36 5.30 34.82 1.43
CA ASP A 36 3.90 34.66 0.98
C ASP A 36 3.81 34.40 -0.53
N LEU A 37 4.67 35.03 -1.35
CA LEU A 37 4.77 34.75 -2.80
C LEU A 37 5.23 33.32 -3.09
N ASP A 38 6.24 32.82 -2.37
CA ASP A 38 6.71 31.45 -2.49
C ASP A 38 5.63 30.44 -2.09
N GLN A 39 4.89 30.73 -1.02
CA GLN A 39 3.74 29.93 -0.60
C GLN A 39 2.64 29.90 -1.68
N ALA A 40 2.29 31.05 -2.26
CA ALA A 40 1.31 31.12 -3.35
C ALA A 40 1.76 30.28 -4.56
N ARG A 41 3.05 30.38 -4.94
CA ARG A 41 3.64 29.58 -6.03
C ARG A 41 3.57 28.08 -5.77
N ALA A 42 3.87 27.65 -4.54
CA ALA A 42 3.77 26.25 -4.14
C ALA A 42 2.33 25.72 -4.20
N LEU A 43 1.35 26.52 -3.75
CA LEU A 43 -0.07 26.17 -3.81
C LEU A 43 -0.57 26.07 -5.26
N VAL A 44 -0.13 26.97 -6.15
CA VAL A 44 -0.42 26.86 -7.59
C VAL A 44 0.20 25.60 -8.19
N ALA A 45 1.43 25.24 -7.81
CA ALA A 45 2.05 24.00 -8.27
C ALA A 45 1.27 22.75 -7.80
N GLY A 46 0.83 22.74 -6.54
CA GLY A 46 -0.05 21.69 -6.00
C GLY A 46 -1.41 21.63 -6.70
N ALA A 47 -2.03 22.79 -6.95
CA ALA A 47 -3.31 22.91 -7.65
C ALA A 47 -3.22 22.44 -9.11
N ARG A 48 -2.15 22.77 -9.83
CA ARG A 48 -1.86 22.25 -11.19
C ARG A 48 -1.75 20.73 -11.20
N GLY A 49 -1.49 20.16 -10.03
CA GLY A 49 -1.43 18.74 -9.77
C GLY A 49 0.00 18.28 -9.84
N GLN A 50 0.43 17.59 -8.78
CA GLN A 50 0.78 16.19 -9.02
C GLN A 50 -0.37 15.61 -9.87
N GLN A 51 -0.22 15.63 -11.21
CA GLN A 51 -0.99 14.72 -12.07
C GLN A 51 -0.99 13.39 -11.34
N ARG A 52 -2.11 12.67 -11.29
CA ARG A 52 -2.06 11.29 -10.81
C ARG A 52 -0.90 10.64 -11.57
N ALA A 53 0.19 10.41 -10.84
CA ALA A 53 1.47 10.16 -11.45
C ALA A 53 1.35 8.83 -12.24
N ASN A 54 0.41 7.98 -11.78
CA ASN A 54 -0.16 6.85 -12.46
C ASN A 54 -1.70 6.94 -12.57
N ARG A 55 -2.31 6.28 -13.55
CA ARG A 55 -3.77 6.16 -13.76
C ARG A 55 -4.42 5.00 -12.98
N CYS A 56 -3.74 4.41 -12.00
CA CYS A 56 -4.23 3.23 -11.30
C CYS A 56 -5.29 3.58 -10.25
N THR A 57 -6.40 2.85 -10.26
CA THR A 57 -7.45 2.94 -9.24
C THR A 57 -7.15 2.07 -8.01
N ARG A 58 -6.38 0.99 -8.17
CA ARG A 58 -5.98 0.09 -7.08
C ARG A 58 -4.93 0.70 -6.14
N HIS A 59 -4.04 1.53 -6.66
CA HIS A 59 -2.95 2.15 -5.90
C HIS A 59 -2.88 3.67 -6.16
N PRO A 60 -3.87 4.43 -5.65
CA PRO A 60 -3.85 5.88 -5.78
C PRO A 60 -2.59 6.45 -5.11
N GLY A 61 -1.81 7.24 -5.85
CA GLY A 61 -0.57 7.85 -5.34
C GLY A 61 0.69 6.98 -5.43
N SER A 62 0.62 5.77 -6.00
CA SER A 62 1.83 4.97 -6.29
C SER A 62 2.87 5.77 -7.10
N PRO A 63 4.18 5.50 -6.91
CA PRO A 63 5.21 6.03 -7.80
C PRO A 63 4.92 5.72 -9.27
N VAL A 64 5.42 6.59 -10.16
CA VAL A 64 5.30 6.43 -11.62
C VAL A 64 6.29 5.41 -12.12
N ASP A 65 5.79 4.51 -12.95
CA ASP A 65 6.58 3.64 -13.81
C ASP A 65 6.19 3.89 -15.27
N PRO A 66 7.06 4.54 -16.07
CA PRO A 66 6.79 4.81 -17.48
C PRO A 66 6.55 3.54 -18.31
N SER A 67 7.07 2.39 -17.86
CA SER A 67 6.92 1.11 -18.55
C SER A 67 5.62 0.37 -18.21
N ALA A 68 4.87 0.81 -17.20
CA ALA A 68 3.58 0.23 -16.84
C ALA A 68 2.43 0.87 -17.65
N THR A 69 1.49 0.07 -18.15
CA THR A 69 0.34 0.55 -18.97
C THR A 69 -0.48 1.65 -18.28
N ASN A 70 -0.68 1.51 -16.98
CA ASN A 70 -1.39 2.49 -16.14
C ASN A 70 -0.42 3.42 -15.38
N GLY A 71 0.88 3.37 -15.66
CA GLY A 71 1.90 4.18 -15.00
C GLY A 71 2.20 3.79 -13.54
N CYS A 72 1.55 2.76 -12.98
CA CYS A 72 1.71 2.42 -11.57
C CYS A 72 2.87 1.44 -11.37
N LEU A 73 3.88 1.86 -10.61
CA LEU A 73 5.05 1.03 -10.30
C LEU A 73 4.67 -0.33 -9.70
N PHE A 74 3.70 -0.38 -8.78
CA PHE A 74 3.28 -1.65 -8.17
C PHE A 74 2.58 -2.58 -9.17
N CYS A 75 1.74 -2.05 -10.05
CA CYS A 75 1.11 -2.85 -11.10
C CYS A 75 2.13 -3.33 -12.13
N GLY A 76 3.05 -2.45 -12.56
CA GLY A 76 4.13 -2.82 -13.47
C GLY A 76 5.04 -3.89 -12.89
N ASN A 77 5.40 -3.77 -11.61
CA ASN A 77 6.21 -4.78 -10.91
C ASN A 77 5.47 -6.11 -10.77
N GLN A 78 4.19 -6.09 -10.44
CA GLN A 78 3.38 -7.31 -10.36
C GLN A 78 3.28 -8.01 -11.73
N GLN A 79 3.21 -7.25 -12.82
CA GLN A 79 3.13 -7.80 -14.18
C GLN A 79 4.48 -8.34 -14.67
N ARG A 80 5.60 -7.63 -14.42
CA ARG A 80 6.95 -8.07 -14.83
C ARG A 80 7.49 -9.21 -13.97
N ARG A 81 7.16 -9.21 -12.68
CA ARG A 81 7.60 -10.21 -11.71
C ARG A 81 6.37 -10.74 -10.98
N PRO A 82 5.53 -11.53 -11.67
CA PRO A 82 4.38 -12.15 -11.03
C PRO A 82 4.86 -12.96 -9.82
N ALA A 83 4.03 -12.98 -8.79
CA ALA A 83 4.30 -13.86 -7.68
C ALA A 83 4.35 -15.30 -8.19
N ALA A 84 5.36 -16.07 -7.79
CA ALA A 84 5.34 -17.51 -8.00
C ALA A 84 4.04 -18.04 -7.40
N GLU A 85 3.30 -18.83 -8.17
CA GLU A 85 2.07 -19.45 -7.70
C GLU A 85 2.39 -20.34 -6.51
N ILE A 86 1.57 -20.22 -5.46
CA ILE A 86 1.67 -21.10 -4.31
C ILE A 86 0.92 -22.38 -4.71
N PRO A 87 1.55 -23.57 -4.63
CA PRO A 87 0.87 -24.83 -4.91
C PRO A 87 -0.45 -24.93 -4.13
N SER A 88 -1.53 -25.24 -4.84
CA SER A 88 -2.89 -25.24 -4.28
C SER A 88 -3.16 -26.39 -3.30
N ASP A 89 -2.33 -27.42 -3.37
CA ASP A 89 -2.30 -28.59 -2.50
C ASP A 89 -1.56 -28.34 -1.18
N LEU A 90 -0.80 -27.25 -1.07
CA LEU A 90 -0.03 -26.93 0.14
C LEU A 90 -0.92 -26.29 1.20
N THR A 91 -1.07 -26.94 2.36
CA THR A 91 -1.82 -26.36 3.47
C THR A 91 -0.94 -25.43 4.31
N PRO A 92 -1.47 -24.30 4.79
CA PRO A 92 -0.76 -23.45 5.76
C PRO A 92 -0.33 -24.19 7.03
N ALA A 93 -1.10 -25.20 7.45
CA ALA A 93 -0.83 -26.00 8.65
C ALA A 93 0.46 -26.81 8.50
N GLU A 94 0.64 -27.52 7.38
CA GLU A 94 1.86 -28.30 7.10
C GLU A 94 3.11 -27.42 7.09
N VAL A 95 3.01 -26.21 6.53
CA VAL A 95 4.14 -25.26 6.47
C VAL A 95 4.52 -24.78 7.87
N LEU A 96 3.54 -24.53 8.75
CA LEU A 96 3.79 -24.12 10.13
C LEU A 96 4.34 -25.26 10.99
N ALA A 97 3.79 -26.47 10.85
CA ALA A 97 4.30 -27.66 11.53
C ALA A 97 5.77 -27.91 11.16
N TYR A 98 6.09 -27.85 9.86
CA TYR A 98 7.47 -28.00 9.40
C TYR A 98 8.39 -26.86 9.87
N LEU A 99 7.88 -25.61 9.94
CA LEU A 99 8.61 -24.47 10.49
C LEU A 99 8.98 -24.71 11.96
N ASP A 100 8.04 -25.18 12.77
CA ASP A 100 8.26 -25.42 14.19
C ASP A 100 9.26 -26.57 14.43
N GLU A 101 9.20 -27.61 13.59
CA GLU A 101 10.08 -28.77 13.70
C GLU A 101 11.51 -28.54 13.17
N HIS A 102 11.65 -27.86 12.02
CA HIS A 102 12.92 -27.79 11.28
C HIS A 102 13.52 -26.37 11.20
N GLY A 103 12.78 -25.37 11.65
CA GLY A 103 13.21 -23.97 11.66
C GLY A 103 13.01 -23.22 10.35
N HIS A 104 13.18 -21.90 10.43
CA HIS A 104 12.81 -20.96 9.37
C HIS A 104 13.55 -21.21 8.04
N GLN A 105 14.86 -21.42 8.10
CA GLN A 105 15.66 -21.60 6.88
C GLN A 105 15.26 -22.86 6.13
N ALA A 106 15.09 -23.99 6.84
CA ALA A 106 14.66 -25.25 6.24
C ALA A 106 13.25 -25.14 5.62
N ALA A 107 12.34 -24.39 6.26
CA ALA A 107 11.01 -24.15 5.72
C ALA A 107 11.04 -23.28 4.45
N VAL A 108 11.90 -22.26 4.40
CA VAL A 108 12.13 -21.45 3.19
C VAL A 108 12.69 -22.29 2.05
N ASP A 109 13.66 -23.16 2.34
CA ASP A 109 14.30 -24.00 1.33
C ASP A 109 13.32 -25.06 0.77
N ARG A 110 12.43 -25.60 1.61
CA ARG A 110 11.46 -26.63 1.20
C ARG A 110 10.21 -26.09 0.51
N TYR A 111 9.60 -25.04 1.06
CA TYR A 111 8.29 -24.52 0.59
C TYR A 111 8.39 -23.18 -0.13
N GLY A 112 9.54 -22.51 -0.03
CA GLY A 112 9.73 -21.14 -0.52
C GLY A 112 9.22 -20.09 0.46
N GLY A 113 9.91 -18.95 0.48
CA GLY A 113 9.59 -17.86 1.42
C GLY A 113 8.17 -17.29 1.28
N ARG A 114 7.51 -17.42 0.11
CA ARG A 114 6.11 -16.98 -0.07
C ARG A 114 5.10 -17.88 0.60
N ALA A 115 5.27 -19.19 0.51
CA ALA A 115 4.39 -20.15 1.19
C ALA A 115 4.50 -19.96 2.70
N LEU A 116 5.72 -19.81 3.21
CA LEU A 116 5.99 -19.53 4.62
C LEU A 116 5.37 -18.20 5.07
N ALA A 117 5.56 -17.12 4.31
CA ALA A 117 4.98 -15.82 4.63
C ALA A 117 3.44 -15.84 4.65
N ARG A 118 2.82 -16.58 3.73
CA ARG A 118 1.36 -16.77 3.71
C ARG A 118 0.88 -17.59 4.90
N ALA A 119 1.58 -18.66 5.26
CA ALA A 119 1.21 -19.49 6.40
C ALA A 119 1.30 -18.70 7.71
N LEU A 120 2.36 -17.92 7.88
CA LEU A 120 2.55 -17.02 9.03
C LEU A 120 1.51 -15.88 9.07
N SER A 121 1.13 -15.29 7.94
CA SER A 121 0.11 -14.23 7.94
C SER A 121 -1.27 -14.77 8.30
N ILE A 122 -1.59 -16.00 7.90
CA ILE A 122 -2.85 -16.67 8.27
C ILE A 122 -2.88 -16.97 9.76
N SER A 123 -1.79 -17.45 10.36
CA SER A 123 -1.75 -17.78 11.79
C SER A 123 -1.79 -16.55 12.72
N GLN A 124 -1.31 -15.39 12.27
CA GLN A 124 -1.31 -14.15 13.04
C GLN A 124 -2.69 -13.48 13.17
N HIS A 125 -3.70 -13.90 12.39
CA HIS A 125 -5.04 -13.35 12.49
C HIS A 125 -5.94 -14.17 13.44
N PRO A 126 -6.49 -13.57 14.52
CA PRO A 126 -7.26 -14.31 15.54
C PRO A 126 -8.53 -14.98 15.00
N SER A 127 -9.06 -14.51 13.86
CA SER A 127 -10.20 -15.12 13.18
C SER A 127 -9.86 -16.40 12.40
N ASN A 128 -8.59 -16.61 12.04
CA ASN A 128 -8.12 -17.75 11.24
C ASN A 128 -7.56 -18.90 12.09
N THR A 129 -7.21 -18.64 13.36
CA THR A 129 -6.79 -19.68 14.31
C THR A 129 -7.84 -20.78 14.47
N ARG A 130 -9.12 -20.45 14.24
CA ARG A 130 -10.25 -21.40 14.30
C ARG A 130 -10.32 -22.36 13.12
N LEU A 131 -9.89 -21.93 11.92
CA LEU A 131 -9.91 -22.76 10.70
C LEU A 131 -8.76 -23.79 10.69
N ILE A 132 -7.58 -23.42 11.21
CA ILE A 132 -6.44 -24.33 11.32
C ILE A 132 -6.77 -25.49 12.26
N ARG A 133 -7.45 -25.20 13.39
CA ARG A 133 -7.83 -26.24 14.38
C ARG A 133 -8.91 -27.22 13.89
N GLN A 134 -9.67 -26.88 12.84
CA GLN A 134 -10.70 -27.76 12.27
C GLN A 134 -10.14 -28.73 11.21
N ALA A 135 -8.96 -28.45 10.65
CA ALA A 135 -8.32 -29.34 9.68
C ALA A 135 -7.58 -30.53 10.33
N ASP A 136 -7.30 -30.44 11.64
CA ASP A 136 -6.63 -31.50 12.44
C ASP A 136 -7.57 -32.58 12.98
N GLU A 137 -8.89 -32.49 12.75
CA GLU A 137 -9.80 -33.59 13.12
C GLU A 137 -9.83 -34.65 12.01
N PRO A 138 -9.37 -35.90 12.26
CA PRO A 138 -9.49 -36.97 11.28
C PRO A 138 -10.96 -37.29 11.04
N ASP A 139 -11.37 -37.24 9.76
CA ASP A 139 -12.69 -37.64 9.27
C ASP A 139 -12.96 -39.11 9.64
N HIS A 140 -13.61 -39.33 10.77
CA HIS A 140 -14.10 -40.63 11.22
C HIS A 140 -15.34 -40.99 10.38
N ARG A 141 -15.10 -41.43 9.14
CA ARG A 141 -16.14 -42.10 8.35
C ARG A 141 -16.18 -43.56 8.76
N ASP A 142 -17.17 -43.82 9.61
CA ASP A 142 -17.74 -45.11 9.99
C ASP A 142 -17.97 -45.99 8.74
N GLU A 143 -17.14 -47.01 8.56
CA GLU A 143 -17.34 -48.06 7.56
C GLU A 143 -18.45 -48.99 8.06
N GLY A 144 -19.70 -48.62 7.76
CA GLY A 144 -20.87 -49.45 7.95
C GLY A 144 -20.83 -50.67 7.03
N GLU A 145 -20.28 -51.76 7.55
CA GLU A 145 -20.31 -53.11 7.02
C GLU A 145 -21.75 -53.58 6.79
N THR A 146 -22.11 -53.84 5.53
CA THR A 146 -23.26 -54.70 5.20
C THR A 146 -22.93 -55.48 3.93
N THR A 147 -22.43 -56.70 4.13
CA THR A 147 -22.31 -57.74 3.09
C THR A 147 -23.64 -58.53 2.99
N PRO A 148 -23.83 -59.33 1.93
CA PRO A 148 -24.95 -59.31 0.98
C PRO A 148 -26.25 -59.96 1.45
#